data_AF-A0A7Y3DUV5-F1
#
_entry.id   AF-A0A7Y3DUV5-F1
#
_cell.length_a   1.000
_cell.length_b   1.000
_cell.length_c   1.000
_cell.angle_alpha   90.00
_cell.angle_beta   90.00
_cell.angle_gamma   90.00
#
_symmetry.space_group_name_H-M   'P 1'
#
loop_
_entity.id
_entity.type
_entity.pdbx_description
1 polymer ?
#
loop_
_entity_poly.entity_id
_entity_poly.type
_entity_poly.pdbx_seq_one_letter_code
_entity_poly.pdbx_strand_id
1 'polypeptide(L)'
;MRALTICLCLILFMSCKNQDSEKPVQPELSIAQKIAHAHGYEHWDKVEQIDFTFRVDRDQPGGFRSWQWRPKTNDITVMTASDTLSFNRADLDSISARYDRAFINDKFWLMIPFQLVWDEGITVSSPVKIISPVQKKQLNKITLLYSDDGGYTPGDAYDLFYNDE
;
A
#
# COMPACT_ATOMS: atom_id res chain seq x y z
N MET A 1 15.65 84.62 -10.90
CA MET A 1 15.37 84.11 -12.27
C MET A 1 16.71 83.65 -12.84
N ARG A 2 17.03 82.41 -13.18
CA ARG A 2 16.29 81.17 -13.46
C ARG A 2 17.15 79.98 -12.99
N ALA A 3 16.49 78.87 -12.66
CA ALA A 3 17.06 77.67 -12.06
C ALA A 3 18.00 76.91 -13.00
N LEU A 4 19.09 76.36 -12.44
CA LEU A 4 19.97 75.39 -13.06
C LEU A 4 19.50 73.99 -12.64
N THR A 5 18.85 73.26 -13.54
CA THR A 5 18.37 71.90 -13.30
C THR A 5 19.51 70.92 -13.52
N ILE A 6 20.11 70.43 -12.43
CA ILE A 6 21.06 69.31 -12.46
C ILE A 6 20.25 68.02 -12.33
N CYS A 7 20.23 67.22 -13.39
CA CYS A 7 19.63 65.89 -13.39
C CYS A 7 20.54 64.92 -12.63
N LEU A 8 20.16 64.55 -11.41
CA LEU A 8 20.86 63.56 -10.59
C LEU A 8 20.28 62.17 -10.91
N CYS A 9 20.95 61.41 -11.76
CA CYS A 9 20.66 59.99 -11.97
C CYS A 9 21.05 59.19 -10.70
N LEU A 10 20.07 58.90 -9.84
CA LEU A 10 20.22 57.89 -8.79
C LEU A 10 20.20 56.49 -9.44
N ILE A 11 21.36 55.86 -9.53
CA ILE A 11 21.49 54.43 -9.86
C ILE A 11 21.18 53.65 -8.59
N LEU A 12 19.97 53.07 -8.51
CA LEU A 12 19.60 52.12 -7.48
C LEU A 12 20.27 50.77 -7.79
N PHE A 13 21.37 50.46 -7.08
CA PHE A 13 21.90 49.11 -7.02
C PHE A 13 20.93 48.22 -6.23
N MET A 14 20.03 47.52 -6.93
CA MET A 14 19.33 46.37 -6.35
C MET A 14 20.35 45.25 -6.15
N SER A 15 20.88 45.17 -4.93
CA SER A 15 21.61 43.99 -4.46
C SER A 15 20.60 42.86 -4.24
N CYS A 16 20.47 41.96 -5.22
CA CYS A 16 19.78 40.69 -5.04
C CYS A 16 20.48 39.89 -3.94
N LYS A 17 19.89 39.89 -2.75
CA LYS A 17 20.25 38.97 -1.67
C LYS A 17 19.63 37.62 -2.04
N ASN A 18 20.40 36.75 -2.69
CA ASN A 18 20.00 35.36 -2.91
C ASN A 18 19.84 34.73 -1.52
N GLN A 19 18.60 34.60 -1.08
CA GLN A 19 18.26 33.71 0.01
C GLN A 19 18.28 32.31 -0.58
N ASP A 20 19.30 31.54 -0.22
CA ASP A 20 19.27 30.10 -0.39
C ASP A 20 18.12 29.58 0.46
N SER A 21 16.96 29.41 -0.18
CA SER A 21 15.84 28.69 0.40
C SER A 21 16.30 27.24 0.58
N GLU A 22 16.54 26.82 1.82
CA GLU A 22 16.67 25.42 2.19
C GLU A 22 15.49 24.66 1.56
N LYS A 23 15.79 23.82 0.56
CA LYS A 23 14.78 22.90 0.02
C LYS A 23 14.38 21.99 1.17
N PRO A 24 13.07 21.85 1.49
CA PRO A 24 12.64 20.90 2.50
C PRO A 24 13.15 19.53 2.11
N VAL A 25 13.94 18.91 2.99
CA VAL A 25 14.40 17.52 2.83
C VAL A 25 13.16 16.66 2.86
N GLN A 26 12.72 16.17 1.70
CA GLN A 26 11.64 15.19 1.66
C GLN A 26 12.14 13.93 2.39
N PRO A 27 11.39 13.43 3.38
CA PRO A 27 11.77 12.20 4.06
C PRO A 27 11.88 11.07 3.05
N GLU A 28 12.98 10.31 3.11
CA GLU A 28 13.16 9.15 2.25
C GLU A 28 12.09 8.11 2.55
N LEU A 29 11.45 7.58 1.50
CA LEU A 29 10.44 6.53 1.64
C LEU A 29 11.05 5.28 2.28
N SER A 30 10.30 4.63 3.18
CA SER A 30 10.65 3.31 3.68
C SER A 30 10.61 2.26 2.56
N ILE A 31 11.25 1.10 2.76
CA ILE A 31 11.18 -0.01 1.79
C ILE A 31 9.72 -0.42 1.53
N ALA A 32 8.89 -0.49 2.58
CA ALA A 32 7.46 -0.79 2.45
C ALA A 32 6.74 0.22 1.55
N GLN A 33 6.99 1.52 1.74
CA GLN A 33 6.42 2.57 0.90
C GLN A 33 6.94 2.47 -0.54
N LYS A 34 8.25 2.23 -0.75
CA LYS A 34 8.81 2.06 -2.10
C LYS A 34 8.15 0.88 -2.83
N ILE A 35 7.96 -0.26 -2.16
CA ILE A 35 7.27 -1.42 -2.72
C ILE A 35 5.81 -1.07 -3.03
N ALA A 36 5.06 -0.48 -2.10
CA ALA A 36 3.66 -0.11 -2.35
C ALA A 36 3.52 0.83 -3.56
N HIS A 37 4.34 1.89 -3.62
CA HIS A 37 4.34 2.85 -4.72
C HIS A 37 4.73 2.22 -6.06
N ALA A 38 5.70 1.30 -6.09
CA ALA A 38 6.04 0.56 -7.32
C ALA A 38 4.85 -0.26 -7.88
N HIS A 39 3.87 -0.57 -7.02
CA HIS A 39 2.65 -1.27 -7.38
C HIS A 39 1.42 -0.35 -7.57
N GLY A 40 1.61 0.97 -7.66
CA GLY A 40 0.54 1.92 -8.00
C GLY A 40 -0.29 2.39 -6.80
N TYR A 41 0.25 2.32 -5.59
CA TYR A 41 -0.44 2.72 -4.36
C TYR A 41 -0.95 4.17 -4.39
N GLU A 42 -0.25 5.06 -5.09
CA GLU A 42 -0.61 6.47 -5.28
C GLU A 42 -1.92 6.69 -6.06
N HIS A 43 -2.52 5.64 -6.60
CA HIS A 43 -3.80 5.68 -7.27
C HIS A 43 -4.89 4.89 -6.52
N TRP A 44 -4.59 4.39 -5.32
CA TRP A 44 -5.52 3.59 -4.52
C TRP A 44 -6.84 4.32 -4.23
N ASP A 45 -6.78 5.62 -3.99
CA ASP A 45 -7.94 6.47 -3.73
C ASP A 45 -8.95 6.50 -4.88
N LYS A 46 -8.54 6.14 -6.09
CA LYS A 46 -9.40 6.06 -7.29
C LYS A 46 -10.09 4.70 -7.44
N VAL A 47 -9.75 3.71 -6.62
CA VAL A 47 -10.31 2.36 -6.73
C VAL A 47 -11.72 2.34 -6.14
N GLU A 48 -12.71 2.05 -6.99
CA GLU A 48 -14.13 1.94 -6.60
C GLU A 48 -14.53 0.50 -6.27
N GLN A 49 -13.98 -0.46 -6.98
CA GLN A 49 -14.30 -1.88 -6.85
C GLN A 49 -13.16 -2.76 -7.34
N ILE A 50 -12.94 -3.89 -6.67
CA ILE A 50 -12.04 -4.96 -7.08
C ILE A 50 -12.82 -6.25 -7.13
N ASP A 51 -12.79 -6.89 -8.29
CA ASP A 51 -13.37 -8.21 -8.50
C ASP A 51 -12.25 -9.23 -8.71
N PHE A 52 -12.24 -10.28 -7.90
CA PHE A 52 -11.22 -11.32 -8.01
C PHE A 52 -11.72 -12.68 -7.57
N THR A 53 -11.09 -13.74 -8.06
CA THR A 53 -11.39 -15.12 -7.66
C THR A 53 -10.15 -15.76 -7.06
N PHE A 54 -10.29 -16.26 -5.84
CA PHE A 54 -9.27 -17.04 -5.16
C PHE A 54 -9.57 -18.53 -5.29
N ARG A 55 -8.60 -19.31 -5.78
CA ARG A 55 -8.70 -20.78 -5.81
C ARG A 55 -8.08 -21.34 -4.55
N VAL A 56 -8.93 -21.92 -3.72
CA VAL A 56 -8.60 -22.52 -2.42
C VAL A 56 -8.00 -23.90 -2.60
N ASP A 57 -8.61 -24.68 -3.49
CA ASP A 57 -8.22 -26.07 -3.73
C ASP A 57 -8.22 -26.34 -5.23
N ARG A 58 -7.06 -26.75 -5.75
CA ARG A 58 -6.87 -26.89 -7.20
C ARG A 58 -7.53 -28.16 -7.74
N ASP A 59 -7.74 -29.15 -6.89
CA ASP A 59 -8.12 -30.50 -7.29
C ASP A 59 -9.60 -30.83 -7.01
N GLN A 60 -10.38 -29.91 -6.44
CA GLN A 60 -11.81 -30.12 -6.15
C GLN A 60 -12.76 -29.15 -6.89
N PRO A 61 -13.85 -29.66 -7.48
CA PRO A 61 -14.93 -28.81 -7.99
C PRO A 61 -15.52 -27.95 -6.87
N GLY A 62 -15.62 -26.63 -7.10
CA GLY A 62 -16.14 -25.69 -6.10
C GLY A 62 -15.10 -25.15 -5.10
N GLY A 63 -13.82 -25.50 -5.25
CA GLY A 63 -12.70 -24.96 -4.46
C GLY A 63 -12.33 -23.51 -4.78
N PHE A 64 -13.30 -22.61 -4.96
CA PHE A 64 -13.05 -21.19 -5.24
C PHE A 64 -13.96 -20.27 -4.42
N ARG A 65 -13.51 -19.03 -4.25
CA ARG A 65 -14.31 -17.92 -3.77
C ARG A 65 -14.09 -16.73 -4.70
N SER A 66 -15.17 -16.21 -5.25
CA SER A 66 -15.13 -14.94 -5.99
C SER A 66 -15.59 -13.82 -5.09
N TRP A 67 -14.94 -12.68 -5.18
CA TRP A 67 -15.16 -11.53 -4.34
C TRP A 67 -15.44 -10.32 -5.22
N GLN A 68 -16.43 -9.54 -4.84
CA GLN A 68 -16.58 -8.15 -5.25
C GLN A 68 -16.37 -7.28 -4.03
N TRP A 69 -15.35 -6.42 -4.05
CA TRP A 69 -14.96 -5.62 -2.91
C TRP A 69 -15.01 -4.13 -3.29
N ARG A 70 -15.80 -3.34 -2.54
CA ARG A 70 -15.85 -1.88 -2.65
C ARG A 70 -15.10 -1.26 -1.46
N PRO A 71 -13.81 -0.90 -1.61
CA PRO A 71 -13.00 -0.44 -0.48
C PRO A 71 -13.52 0.85 0.18
N LYS A 72 -14.15 1.73 -0.58
CA LYS A 72 -14.64 3.03 -0.06
C LYS A 72 -15.84 2.91 0.87
N THR A 73 -16.67 1.87 0.68
CA THR A 73 -17.90 1.66 1.46
C THR A 73 -17.79 0.48 2.42
N ASN A 74 -16.68 -0.28 2.38
CA ASN A 74 -16.50 -1.54 3.11
C ASN A 74 -17.47 -2.67 2.71
N ASP A 75 -18.14 -2.55 1.55
CA ASP A 75 -19.06 -3.58 1.07
C ASP A 75 -18.29 -4.71 0.39
N ILE A 76 -18.70 -5.94 0.70
CA ILE A 76 -18.18 -7.17 0.12
C ILE A 76 -19.32 -8.06 -0.31
N THR A 77 -19.20 -8.62 -1.51
CA THR A 77 -20.00 -9.75 -1.97
C THR A 77 -19.07 -10.93 -2.23
N VAL A 78 -19.42 -12.09 -1.68
CA VAL A 78 -18.76 -13.37 -1.95
C VAL A 78 -19.68 -14.28 -2.74
N MET A 79 -19.12 -14.95 -3.74
CA MET A 79 -19.79 -15.98 -4.51
C MET A 79 -18.96 -17.27 -4.45
N THR A 80 -19.59 -18.34 -3.99
CA THR A 80 -19.03 -19.70 -3.98
C THR A 80 -19.77 -20.56 -5.02
N ALA A 81 -19.53 -21.87 -5.03
CA ALA A 81 -20.29 -22.78 -5.89
C ALA A 81 -21.77 -22.92 -5.48
N SER A 82 -22.09 -22.71 -4.20
CA SER A 82 -23.44 -22.92 -3.65
C SER A 82 -24.14 -21.65 -3.21
N ASP A 83 -23.38 -20.60 -2.85
CA ASP A 83 -23.91 -19.46 -2.11
C ASP A 83 -23.43 -18.13 -2.68
N THR A 84 -24.22 -17.09 -2.43
CA THR A 84 -23.84 -15.70 -2.59
C THR A 84 -24.24 -14.93 -1.34
N LEU A 85 -23.30 -14.21 -0.75
CA LEU A 85 -23.53 -13.43 0.48
C LEU A 85 -22.94 -12.03 0.28
N SER A 86 -23.67 -11.01 0.71
CA SER A 86 -23.15 -9.64 0.79
C SER A 86 -23.17 -9.16 2.24
N PHE A 87 -22.12 -8.45 2.64
CA PHE A 87 -21.97 -7.90 3.98
C PHE A 87 -21.11 -6.64 3.95
N ASN A 88 -21.23 -5.82 5.00
CA ASN A 88 -20.38 -4.65 5.20
C ASN A 88 -19.38 -4.94 6.32
N ARG A 89 -18.08 -4.71 6.11
CA ARG A 89 -17.06 -5.05 7.12
C ARG A 89 -17.17 -4.24 8.42
N ALA A 90 -17.85 -3.10 8.41
CA ALA A 90 -18.05 -2.29 9.61
C ALA A 90 -19.17 -2.84 10.52
N ASP A 91 -19.99 -3.77 10.04
CA ASP A 91 -21.11 -4.36 10.79
C ASP A 91 -21.22 -5.86 10.48
N LEU A 92 -20.52 -6.66 11.28
CA LEU A 92 -20.41 -8.11 11.09
C LEU A 92 -21.29 -8.86 12.10
N ASP A 93 -22.13 -9.75 11.58
CA ASP A 93 -22.76 -10.83 12.33
C ASP A 93 -21.90 -12.11 12.35
N SER A 94 -22.40 -13.18 12.96
CA SER A 94 -21.64 -14.44 13.06
C SER A 94 -21.41 -15.14 11.72
N ILE A 95 -22.29 -14.96 10.74
CA ILE A 95 -22.19 -15.58 9.42
C ILE A 95 -21.18 -14.80 8.57
N SER A 96 -21.35 -13.50 8.48
CA SER A 96 -20.47 -12.58 7.76
C SER A 96 -19.06 -12.56 8.34
N ALA A 97 -18.87 -12.67 9.66
CA ALA A 97 -17.54 -12.76 10.27
C ALA A 97 -16.73 -13.99 9.79
N ARG A 98 -17.40 -15.10 9.45
CA ARG A 98 -16.73 -16.27 8.86
C ARG A 98 -16.20 -15.94 7.46
N TYR A 99 -16.99 -15.24 6.65
CA TYR A 99 -16.58 -14.85 5.31
C TYR A 99 -15.58 -13.70 5.32
N ASP A 100 -15.66 -12.77 6.27
CA ASP A 100 -14.66 -11.71 6.44
C ASP A 100 -13.27 -12.29 6.70
N ARG A 101 -13.17 -13.34 7.52
CA ARG A 101 -11.91 -14.07 7.74
C ARG A 101 -11.33 -14.63 6.45
N ALA A 102 -12.16 -15.26 5.63
CA ALA A 102 -11.73 -15.79 4.33
C ALA A 102 -11.35 -14.67 3.37
N PHE A 103 -12.10 -13.58 3.35
CA PHE A 103 -11.79 -12.40 2.54
C PHE A 103 -10.45 -11.79 2.93
N ILE A 104 -10.15 -11.63 4.22
CA ILE A 104 -8.88 -11.09 4.70
C ILE A 104 -7.71 -11.93 4.19
N ASN A 105 -7.79 -13.26 4.30
CA ASN A 105 -6.78 -14.17 3.75
C ASN A 105 -6.64 -14.01 2.22
N ASP A 106 -7.75 -14.01 1.49
CA ASP A 106 -7.70 -14.01 0.03
C ASP A 106 -7.23 -12.65 -0.53
N LYS A 107 -7.68 -11.55 0.08
CA LYS A 107 -7.21 -10.18 -0.20
C LYS A 107 -5.73 -10.04 0.14
N PHE A 108 -5.25 -10.66 1.23
CA PHE A 108 -3.84 -10.62 1.60
C PHE A 108 -2.98 -11.08 0.42
N TRP A 109 -3.24 -12.26 -0.13
CA TRP A 109 -2.48 -12.79 -1.25
C TRP A 109 -2.56 -11.96 -2.53
N LEU A 110 -3.68 -11.27 -2.76
CA LEU A 110 -3.84 -10.37 -3.91
C LEU A 110 -3.06 -9.05 -3.74
N MET A 111 -3.09 -8.49 -2.53
CA MET A 111 -2.73 -7.09 -2.27
C MET A 111 -1.48 -6.93 -1.39
N ILE A 112 -0.63 -7.95 -1.28
CA ILE A 112 0.55 -7.97 -0.39
C ILE A 112 1.33 -6.64 -0.38
N PRO A 113 1.68 -6.02 -1.54
CA PRO A 113 2.44 -4.76 -1.54
C PRO A 113 1.76 -3.63 -0.77
N PHE A 114 0.42 -3.59 -0.77
CA PHE A 114 -0.35 -2.53 -0.12
C PHE A 114 -0.61 -2.86 1.36
N GLN A 115 -0.64 -4.14 1.74
CA GLN A 115 -0.73 -4.55 3.15
C GLN A 115 0.45 -4.00 3.97
N LEU A 116 1.63 -3.89 3.37
CA LEU A 116 2.84 -3.33 4.01
C LEU A 116 2.67 -1.89 4.53
N VAL A 117 1.67 -1.16 4.03
CA VAL A 117 1.37 0.23 4.43
C VAL A 117 -0.03 0.42 4.99
N TRP A 118 -0.93 -0.55 4.81
CA TRP A 118 -2.29 -0.53 5.37
C TRP A 118 -2.40 -1.18 6.74
N ASP A 119 -1.73 -2.33 6.92
CA ASP A 119 -1.99 -3.15 8.08
C ASP A 119 -1.30 -2.57 9.31
N GLU A 120 -2.03 -2.56 10.41
CA GLU A 120 -1.52 -2.17 11.72
C GLU A 120 -0.94 -3.39 12.45
N GLY A 121 -0.12 -3.16 13.46
CA GLY A 121 0.48 -4.25 14.26
C GLY A 121 1.53 -5.06 13.51
N ILE A 122 2.08 -4.53 12.40
CA ILE A 122 3.10 -5.19 11.62
C ILE A 122 4.51 -4.68 11.94
N THR A 123 5.50 -5.56 11.81
CA THR A 123 6.92 -5.22 11.75
C THR A 123 7.50 -5.68 10.44
N VAL A 124 8.24 -4.80 9.75
CA VAL A 124 8.96 -5.12 8.52
C VAL A 124 10.46 -5.13 8.82
N SER A 125 11.13 -6.24 8.53
CA SER A 125 12.57 -6.36 8.75
C SER A 125 13.38 -5.42 7.84
N SER A 126 14.61 -5.11 8.24
CA SER A 126 15.60 -4.58 7.29
C SER A 126 15.81 -5.55 6.13
N PRO A 127 16.06 -5.06 4.91
CA PRO A 127 16.25 -5.91 3.75
C PRO A 127 17.59 -6.65 3.79
N VAL A 128 17.59 -7.91 3.34
CA VAL A 128 18.81 -8.73 3.17
C VAL A 128 18.88 -9.28 1.75
N LYS A 129 20.08 -9.39 1.17
CA LYS A 129 20.27 -10.03 -0.14
C LYS A 129 20.46 -11.55 0.03
N ILE A 130 19.62 -12.34 -0.64
CA ILE A 130 19.64 -13.80 -0.58
C ILE A 130 19.15 -14.42 -1.90
N ILE A 131 19.50 -15.69 -2.17
CA ILE A 131 18.96 -16.44 -3.30
C ILE A 131 17.49 -16.76 -3.04
N SER A 132 16.60 -16.23 -3.89
CA SER A 132 15.16 -16.47 -3.77
C SER A 132 14.78 -17.93 -4.01
N PRO A 133 13.79 -18.47 -3.28
CA PRO A 133 13.42 -19.87 -3.37
C PRO A 133 12.79 -20.24 -4.70
N VAL A 134 12.07 -19.31 -5.35
CA VAL A 134 11.35 -19.55 -6.61
C VAL A 134 12.24 -19.27 -7.83
N GLN A 135 12.81 -18.07 -7.94
CA GLN A 135 13.56 -17.68 -9.13
C GLN A 135 15.02 -18.15 -9.13
N LYS A 136 15.53 -18.62 -7.98
CA LYS A 136 16.94 -19.02 -7.81
C LYS A 136 17.94 -17.92 -8.18
N LYS A 137 17.54 -16.66 -8.02
CA LYS A 137 18.35 -15.45 -8.23
C LYS A 137 18.55 -14.71 -6.92
N GLN A 138 19.66 -13.99 -6.80
CA GLN A 138 19.91 -13.09 -5.68
C GLN A 138 18.94 -11.90 -5.74
N LEU A 139 18.05 -11.80 -4.76
CA LEU A 139 17.05 -10.75 -4.61
C LEU A 139 17.13 -10.14 -3.21
N ASN A 140 16.52 -8.97 -3.02
CA ASN A 140 16.27 -8.45 -1.69
C ASN A 140 15.13 -9.24 -1.05
N LYS A 141 15.23 -9.48 0.26
CA LYS A 141 14.19 -10.10 1.09
C LYS A 141 13.89 -9.21 2.27
N ILE A 142 12.61 -8.94 2.51
CA ILE A 142 12.09 -8.46 3.79
C ILE A 142 11.18 -9.52 4.40
N THR A 143 11.03 -9.49 5.71
CA THR A 143 10.05 -10.30 6.43
C THR A 143 8.99 -9.36 7.01
N LEU A 144 7.74 -9.60 6.66
CA LEU A 144 6.55 -9.03 7.29
C LEU A 144 6.15 -9.94 8.45
N LEU A 145 6.02 -9.39 9.65
CA LEU A 145 5.57 -10.11 10.86
C LEU A 145 4.37 -9.39 11.46
N TYR A 146 3.27 -10.11 11.68
CA TYR A 146 2.11 -9.61 12.44
C TYR A 146 2.30 -9.84 13.94
N SER A 147 1.75 -8.94 14.76
CA SER A 147 1.73 -9.10 16.22
C SER A 147 1.01 -10.36 16.68
N ASP A 148 1.35 -10.83 17.88
CA ASP A 148 0.70 -11.99 18.52
C ASP A 148 -0.73 -11.70 19.01
N ASP A 149 -1.17 -10.44 18.94
CA ASP A 149 -2.52 -10.00 19.31
C ASP A 149 -3.19 -9.25 18.15
N GLY A 150 -4.52 -9.35 18.08
CA GLY A 150 -5.35 -8.72 17.08
C GLY A 150 -5.52 -9.49 15.76
N GLY A 151 -6.42 -8.99 14.92
CA GLY A 151 -6.66 -9.52 13.58
C GLY A 151 -7.18 -10.96 13.53
N TYR A 152 -7.05 -11.59 12.36
CA TYR A 152 -7.43 -12.98 12.14
C TYR A 152 -6.25 -13.96 12.05
N THR A 153 -5.04 -13.43 11.92
CA THR A 153 -3.79 -14.18 11.68
C THR A 153 -2.65 -13.68 12.58
N PRO A 154 -2.84 -13.68 13.92
CA PRO A 154 -1.80 -13.23 14.84
C PRO A 154 -0.56 -14.11 14.76
N GLY A 155 0.63 -13.49 14.80
CA GLY A 155 1.93 -14.17 14.74
C GLY A 155 2.35 -14.67 13.37
N ASP A 156 1.54 -14.48 12.32
CA ASP A 156 1.90 -14.85 10.96
C ASP A 156 3.11 -14.05 10.46
N ALA A 157 3.98 -14.72 9.71
CA ALA A 157 5.16 -14.12 9.09
C ALA A 157 5.31 -14.53 7.63
N TYR A 158 5.70 -13.55 6.79
CA TYR A 158 5.81 -13.73 5.35
C TYR A 158 7.14 -13.16 4.85
N ASP A 159 7.87 -13.96 4.07
CA ASP A 159 9.07 -13.52 3.36
C ASP A 159 8.71 -12.97 1.97
N LEU A 160 8.98 -11.69 1.75
CA LEU A 160 8.74 -11.02 0.47
C LEU A 160 10.07 -10.80 -0.23
N PHE A 161 10.13 -11.20 -1.50
CA PHE A 161 11.30 -11.04 -2.35
C PHE A 161 11.03 -10.00 -3.43
N TYR A 162 11.96 -9.08 -3.62
CA TYR A 162 11.86 -8.01 -4.60
C TYR A 162 13.24 -7.69 -5.19
N ASN A 163 13.25 -7.15 -6.41
CA ASN A 163 14.43 -6.64 -7.10
C ASN A 163 14.63 -5.14 -6.77
N ASP A 164 15.66 -4.54 -7.35
CA ASP A 164 15.95 -3.11 -7.17
C ASP A 164 15.15 -2.21 -8.14
N GLU A 165 14.29 -2.80 -8.98
CA GLU A 165 13.44 -2.13 -9.98
C GLU A 165 11.98 -2.04 -9.52
#